data_AF-A0A660TLG3-F1
#
_entry.id   AF-A0A660TLG3-F1
#
_cell.length_a   1.000
_cell.length_b   1.000
_cell.length_c   1.000
_cell.angle_alpha   90.00
_cell.angle_beta   90.00
_cell.angle_gamma   90.00
#
_symmetry.space_group_name_H-M   'P 1'
#
loop_
_entity.id
_entity.type
_entity.pdbx_description
1 polymer ?
#
loop_
_entity_poly.entity_id
_entity_poly.type
_entity_poly.pdbx_seq_one_letter_code
_entity_poly.pdbx_strand_id
1 'polypeptide(L)' 'KGKVLMASGLMDEVCPPSSQFAAFNKITSSKSLRIFPDFGHETLTGFDDIEFSFFRDTLG' A
#
# COMPACT_ATOMS: atom_id res chain seq x y z
N LYS A 1 1.45 -4.05 -18.34
CA LYS A 1 0.96 -4.21 -16.95
C LYS A 1 1.43 -3.01 -16.14
N GLY A 2 0.60 -2.40 -15.29
CA GLY A 2 0.98 -1.21 -14.51
C GLY A 2 1.84 -1.50 -13.28
N LYS A 3 2.59 -0.51 -12.80
CA LYS A 3 3.24 -0.53 -11.48
C LYS A 3 2.17 -0.38 -10.39
N VAL A 4 2.36 -1.03 -9.24
CA VAL A 4 1.44 -0.96 -8.09
C VAL A 4 2.19 -0.53 -6.83
N LEU A 5 1.62 0.40 -6.08
CA LEU A 5 1.99 0.73 -4.71
C LEU A 5 0.80 0.39 -3.81
N MET A 6 1.05 -0.31 -2.71
CA MET A 6 0.06 -0.55 -1.64
C MET A 6 0.65 -0.14 -0.29
N ALA A 7 -0.21 0.23 0.65
CA ALA A 7 0.12 0.34 2.06
C ALA A 7 -0.81 -0.54 2.89
N SER A 8 -0.31 -0.99 4.05
CA SER A 8 -1.09 -1.80 5.00
C SER A 8 -0.75 -1.42 6.43
N GLY A 9 -1.77 -1.06 7.20
CA GLY A 9 -1.70 -0.91 8.65
C GLY A 9 -1.85 -2.28 9.33
N LEU A 10 -0.92 -2.67 10.21
CA LEU A 10 -0.99 -4.00 10.84
C LEU A 10 -2.04 -4.12 11.94
N MET A 11 -2.59 -2.99 12.41
CA MET A 11 -3.68 -2.94 13.40
C MET A 11 -5.05 -2.72 12.73
N ASP A 12 -5.15 -2.83 11.39
CA ASP A 12 -6.41 -2.62 10.66
C ASP A 12 -7.37 -3.80 10.89
N GLU A 13 -8.45 -3.56 11.62
CA GLU A 13 -9.52 -4.54 11.86
C GLU A 13 -10.66 -4.49 10.82
N VAL A 14 -10.75 -3.42 10.02
CA VAL A 14 -11.80 -3.24 8.99
C VAL A 14 -11.41 -3.97 7.71
N CYS A 15 -10.17 -3.77 7.28
CA CYS A 15 -9.55 -4.46 6.16
C CYS A 15 -8.33 -5.24 6.69
N PRO A 16 -8.51 -6.46 7.24
CA PRO A 16 -7.42 -7.19 7.89
C PRO A 16 -6.17 -7.33 7.02
N PRO A 17 -4.94 -7.20 7.57
CA PRO A 17 -3.70 -7.30 6.81
C PRO A 17 -3.61 -8.57 5.97
N SER A 18 -4.13 -9.70 6.47
CA SER A 18 -4.18 -10.96 5.74
C SER A 18 -4.93 -10.85 4.41
N SER A 19 -6.03 -10.11 4.35
CA SER A 19 -6.81 -9.88 3.13
C SER A 19 -6.07 -8.95 2.15
N GLN A 20 -5.45 -7.90 2.68
CA GLN A 20 -4.64 -6.96 1.90
C GLN A 20 -3.41 -7.67 1.30
N PHE A 21 -2.71 -8.50 2.08
CA PHE A 21 -1.59 -9.31 1.61
C PHE A 21 -2.04 -10.38 0.62
N ALA A 22 -3.21 -11.00 0.79
CA ALA A 22 -3.75 -11.95 -0.18
C ALA A 22 -3.98 -11.30 -1.55
N ALA A 23 -4.51 -10.07 -1.59
CA ALA A 23 -4.63 -9.30 -2.81
C ALA A 23 -3.25 -8.93 -3.38
N PHE A 24 -2.35 -8.37 -2.57
CA PHE A 24 -1.00 -7.99 -2.97
C PHE A 24 -0.22 -9.18 -3.56
N ASN A 25 -0.30 -10.36 -2.94
CA ASN A 25 0.42 -11.56 -3.35
C ASN A 25 0.02 -12.06 -4.73
N LYS A 26 -1.25 -11.86 -5.14
CA LYS A 26 -1.74 -12.25 -6.47
C LYS A 26 -1.32 -11.30 -7.60
N ILE A 27 -0.83 -10.09 -7.28
CA ILE A 27 -0.36 -9.15 -8.30
C ILE A 27 0.94 -9.67 -8.93
N THR A 28 0.97 -9.74 -10.27
CA THR A 28 2.11 -10.26 -11.06
C THR A 28 2.92 -9.18 -11.78
N SER A 29 2.54 -7.91 -11.63
CA SER A 29 3.29 -6.77 -12.15
C SER A 29 4.28 -6.24 -11.10
N SER A 30 5.09 -5.25 -11.49
CA SER A 30 5.95 -4.52 -10.54
C SER A 30 5.10 -3.96 -9.41
N LYS A 31 5.38 -4.36 -8.17
CA LYS A 31 4.60 -3.99 -6.99
C LYS A 31 5.50 -3.67 -5.81
N SER A 32 5.12 -2.69 -5.00
CA SER A 32 5.77 -2.34 -3.75
C SER A 32 4.73 -2.18 -2.64
N LEU A 33 5.16 -2.42 -1.41
CA LEU A 33 4.31 -2.41 -0.22
C LEU A 33 4.97 -1.56 0.87
N ARG A 34 4.17 -0.74 1.55
CA ARG A 34 4.54 -0.02 2.76
C ARG A 34 3.77 -0.59 3.94
N ILE A 35 4.47 -0.87 5.03
CA ILE A 35 3.89 -1.45 6.24
C ILE A 35 3.91 -0.38 7.32
N PHE A 36 2.75 -0.17 7.95
CA PHE A 36 2.56 0.76 9.05
C PHE A 36 2.17 -0.06 10.30
N PRO A 37 3.13 -0.46 11.15
CA PRO A 37 2.89 -1.46 12.19
C PRO A 37 1.82 -1.05 13.20
N ASP A 38 1.76 0.23 13.54
CA ASP A 38 0.91 0.73 14.63
C ASP A 38 -0.41 1.36 14.15
N PHE A 39 -0.70 1.28 12.84
CA PHE A 39 -1.84 1.96 12.24
C PHE A 39 -2.98 0.97 11.93
N GLY A 40 -4.21 1.45 12.13
CA GLY A 40 -5.45 0.74 11.81
C GLY A 40 -6.06 1.18 10.47
N HIS A 41 -7.39 1.24 10.44
CA HIS A 41 -8.14 1.77 9.30
C HIS A 41 -8.24 3.31 9.36
N GLU A 42 -7.14 3.98 9.02
CA GLU A 42 -7.00 5.41 9.19
C GLU A 42 -6.04 6.05 8.18
N THR A 43 -5.88 7.37 8.25
CA THR A 43 -4.91 8.09 7.43
C THR A 43 -3.49 7.70 7.84
N LEU A 44 -2.76 7.10 6.91
CA LEU A 44 -1.36 6.71 7.11
C LEU A 44 -0.44 7.93 6.92
N THR A 45 0.01 8.52 8.03
CA THR A 45 0.85 9.72 8.00
C THR A 45 2.10 9.52 7.14
N GLY A 46 2.33 10.40 6.16
CA GLY A 46 3.47 10.37 5.25
C GLY A 46 3.30 9.41 4.06
N PHE A 47 2.20 8.66 3.97
CA PHE A 47 1.93 7.83 2.80
C PHE A 47 1.53 8.65 1.58
N ASP A 48 0.90 9.80 1.78
CA ASP A 48 0.55 10.79 0.76
C ASP A 48 1.77 11.26 -0.05
N ASP A 49 2.88 11.62 0.61
CA ASP A 49 4.12 11.99 -0.09
C ASP A 49 4.71 10.84 -0.92
N ILE A 50 4.57 9.60 -0.42
CA ILE A 50 5.01 8.38 -1.10
C ILE A 50 4.13 8.13 -2.33
N GLU A 51 2.81 8.29 -2.21
CA GLU A 51 1.85 8.18 -3.31
C GLU A 51 2.15 9.21 -4.41
N PHE A 52 2.33 10.48 -4.06
CA PHE A 52 2.66 11.52 -5.04
C PHE A 52 3.99 11.25 -5.74
N SER A 53 5.01 10.82 -4.99
CA SER A 53 6.30 10.42 -5.57
C SER A 53 6.15 9.24 -6.53
N PHE A 54 5.32 8.24 -6.17
CA PHE A 54 5.03 7.11 -7.03
C PHE A 54 4.33 7.52 -8.33
N PHE A 55 3.36 8.44 -8.28
CA PHE A 55 2.71 8.96 -9.48
C PHE A 55 3.68 9.73 -10.36
N ARG A 56 4.47 10.64 -9.78
CA ARG A 56 5.51 11.39 -10.50
C ARG A 56 6.46 10.44 -11.25
N ASP A 57 6.95 9.41 -10.58
CA ASP A 57 7.94 8.47 -11.14
C ASP A 57 7.33 7.41 -12.10
N THR A 58 6.00 7.30 -12.14
CA THR A 58 5.29 6.33 -13.00
C THR A 58 4.63 6.98 -14.20
N LEU A 59 4.23 8.26 -14.10
CA LEU A 59 3.51 9.00 -15.13
C LEU A 59 4.37 10.05 -15.85
N GLY A 60 5.48 10.48 -15.25
CA GLY A 60 6.50 11.30 -15.91
C GLY A 60 7.37 10.48 -16.86
#